data_AF-A0A7X5BYQ2-F1
#
_entry.id   AF-A0A7X5BYQ2-F1
#
_cell.length_a   1.000
_cell.length_b   1.000
_cell.length_c   1.000
_cell.angle_alpha   90.00
_cell.angle_beta   90.00
_cell.angle_gamma   90.00
#
_symmetry.space_group_name_H-M   'P 1'
#
loop_
_entity.id
_entity.type
_entity.pdbx_description
1 polymer ?
#
loop_
_entity_poly.entity_id
_entity_poly.type
_entity_poly.pdbx_seq_one_letter_code
_entity_poly.pdbx_strand_id
1 'polypeptide(L)'
;MPIFDFSYVKAEFEAVGSPEPKNWDDIYDALKKLKAKYPDSTPLGGRGKELGQNFRQFFEQSFTSGKSGQPAFNDQVVAFDPDKKEWYYGPTAPGFKDSIAFLAKLYKEKLLDNEYLTMDMNALQAKIKDKKVFMIDDYVGGLSGIGDLNPGGVLVPLPMPTFGGNAQILGYTGSHVGDRGTVLSGSLKGDKLDRVLQMLNYMYSDEFYDHLYWNPEVTGEKDGKKYYTNEGMYSGDAAVKDKYLPWSIMGGFQVDNETTTKAGTPYADYKLNVLTAEANKDKYLQQPILPFDTEQSKRLSEIQTTLTDYWNQTIDQFIVGKKSMDDWDGFISDLNGKGAEEEVAIYNEVYKKFFQ
;
A
#
# COMPACT_ATOMS: atom_id res chain seq x y z
N MET A 1 -2.76 0.68 -10.32
CA MET A 1 -1.70 -0.28 -10.01
C MET A 1 -1.43 -0.19 -8.52
N PRO A 2 -1.32 -1.32 -7.81
CA PRO A 2 -0.84 -1.26 -6.43
C PRO A 2 0.51 -0.54 -6.41
N ILE A 3 0.66 0.39 -5.47
CA ILE A 3 1.92 1.11 -5.26
C ILE A 3 2.90 0.21 -4.48
N PHE A 4 2.40 -0.85 -3.83
CA PHE A 4 3.14 -1.74 -2.93
C PHE A 4 3.13 -3.20 -3.42
N ASP A 5 4.26 -3.88 -3.23
CA ASP A 5 4.49 -5.27 -3.63
C ASP A 5 5.32 -5.98 -2.55
N PHE A 6 5.36 -7.31 -2.61
CA PHE A 6 6.41 -8.04 -1.91
C PHE A 6 7.73 -7.89 -2.66
N SER A 7 8.85 -7.86 -1.94
CA SER A 7 10.18 -7.89 -2.53
C SER A 7 11.13 -8.74 -1.71
N TYR A 8 12.17 -9.28 -2.35
CA TYR A 8 13.09 -10.21 -1.69
C TYR A 8 14.52 -10.09 -2.21
N VAL A 9 15.47 -10.52 -1.39
CA VAL A 9 16.89 -10.57 -1.71
C VAL A 9 17.18 -11.80 -2.56
N LYS A 10 17.15 -11.63 -3.90
CA LYS A 10 17.23 -12.75 -4.85
C LYS A 10 18.42 -13.67 -4.63
N ALA A 11 19.62 -13.11 -4.46
CA ALA A 11 20.84 -13.88 -4.27
C ALA A 11 20.81 -14.78 -3.01
N GLU A 12 20.13 -14.34 -1.94
CA GLU A 12 20.05 -15.13 -0.71
C GLU A 12 18.97 -16.22 -0.81
N PHE A 13 17.87 -15.92 -1.49
CA PHE A 13 16.85 -16.90 -1.86
C PHE A 13 17.40 -17.99 -2.80
N GLU A 14 18.21 -17.62 -3.80
CA GLU A 14 18.98 -18.54 -4.64
C GLU A 14 19.90 -19.43 -3.81
N ALA A 15 20.63 -18.85 -2.87
CA ALA A 15 21.59 -19.58 -2.03
C ALA A 15 20.94 -20.59 -1.08
N VAL A 16 19.63 -20.51 -0.83
CA VAL A 16 18.85 -21.52 -0.09
C VAL A 16 18.00 -22.43 -0.99
N GLY A 17 18.21 -22.33 -2.30
CA GLY A 17 17.53 -23.16 -3.30
C GLY A 17 16.07 -22.77 -3.57
N SER A 18 15.71 -21.50 -3.35
CA SER A 18 14.38 -20.95 -3.63
C SER A 18 14.45 -19.69 -4.50
N PRO A 19 15.03 -19.76 -5.71
CA PRO A 19 15.36 -18.59 -6.52
C PRO A 19 14.16 -17.74 -6.95
N GLU A 20 12.98 -18.36 -7.09
CA GLU A 20 11.75 -17.72 -7.55
C GLU A 20 10.56 -18.35 -6.80
N PRO A 21 10.33 -17.96 -5.53
CA PRO A 21 9.21 -18.49 -4.76
C PRO A 21 7.88 -18.04 -5.40
N LYS A 22 6.85 -18.90 -5.43
CA LYS A 22 5.57 -18.56 -6.09
C LYS A 22 4.38 -18.49 -5.14
N ASN A 23 4.46 -19.22 -4.04
CA ASN A 23 3.39 -19.35 -3.07
C ASN A 23 3.95 -19.25 -1.64
N TRP A 24 3.07 -19.12 -0.66
CA TRP A 24 3.47 -18.97 0.73
C TRP A 24 4.16 -20.19 1.34
N ASP A 25 3.99 -21.40 0.78
CA ASP A 25 4.74 -22.59 1.22
C ASP A 25 6.22 -22.49 0.79
N ASP A 26 6.48 -22.14 -0.48
CA ASP A 26 7.84 -21.90 -0.99
C ASP A 26 8.53 -20.81 -0.17
N ILE A 27 7.81 -19.72 0.11
CA ILE A 27 8.30 -18.59 0.89
C ILE A 27 8.60 -19.04 2.32
N TYR A 28 7.68 -19.73 2.99
CA TYR A 28 7.88 -20.22 4.35
C TYR A 28 9.13 -21.11 4.46
N ASP A 29 9.30 -22.04 3.51
CA ASP A 29 10.48 -22.91 3.46
C ASP A 29 11.77 -22.11 3.22
N ALA A 30 11.74 -21.10 2.34
CA ALA A 30 12.87 -20.22 2.10
C ALA A 30 13.23 -19.41 3.36
N LEU A 31 12.25 -18.79 4.01
CA LEU A 31 12.44 -18.00 5.24
C LEU A 31 13.05 -18.88 6.35
N LYS A 32 12.62 -20.13 6.49
CA LYS A 32 13.22 -21.08 7.45
C LYS A 32 14.68 -21.41 7.13
N LYS A 33 15.00 -21.67 5.88
CA LYS A 33 16.38 -21.94 5.46
C LYS A 33 17.27 -20.72 5.65
N LEU A 34 16.75 -19.52 5.37
CA LEU A 34 17.44 -18.26 5.61
C LEU A 34 17.69 -18.05 7.11
N LYS A 35 16.68 -18.29 7.97
CA LYS A 35 16.84 -18.25 9.43
C LYS A 35 17.89 -19.25 9.93
N ALA A 36 17.92 -20.46 9.37
CA ALA A 36 18.93 -21.47 9.72
C ALA A 36 20.34 -21.06 9.29
N LYS A 37 20.48 -20.45 8.10
CA LYS A 37 21.76 -19.95 7.57
C LYS A 37 22.23 -18.67 8.28
N TYR A 38 21.29 -17.83 8.71
CA TYR A 38 21.51 -16.56 9.38
C TYR A 38 20.75 -16.55 10.72
N PRO A 39 21.29 -17.16 11.80
CA PRO A 39 20.56 -17.38 13.05
C PRO A 39 19.99 -16.12 13.71
N ASP A 40 20.65 -14.97 13.51
CA ASP A 40 20.24 -13.69 14.09
C ASP A 40 19.20 -12.93 13.23
N SER A 41 18.80 -13.49 12.09
CA SER A 41 17.84 -12.86 11.18
C SER A 41 16.38 -12.98 11.64
N THR A 42 15.54 -12.10 11.16
CA THR A 42 14.08 -12.14 11.16
C THR A 42 13.66 -11.98 9.70
N PRO A 43 13.71 -13.06 8.90
CA PRO A 43 13.78 -12.96 7.44
C PRO A 43 12.69 -12.16 6.74
N LEU A 44 11.50 -12.02 7.31
CA LEU A 44 10.41 -11.18 6.81
C LEU A 44 10.25 -9.93 7.69
N GLY A 45 10.18 -8.75 7.08
CA GLY A 45 9.91 -7.49 7.79
C GLY A 45 9.25 -6.46 6.88
N GLY A 46 9.04 -5.25 7.38
CA GLY A 46 8.48 -4.15 6.59
C GLY A 46 8.33 -2.93 7.45
N ARG A 47 8.07 -1.78 6.84
CA ARG A 47 7.79 -0.57 7.59
C ARG A 47 6.47 -0.69 8.34
N GLY A 48 6.41 0.00 9.46
CA GLY A 48 5.19 0.18 10.23
C GLY A 48 4.18 1.11 9.53
N LYS A 49 3.55 2.00 10.30
CA LYS A 49 2.51 2.92 9.79
C LYS A 49 3.02 4.16 9.03
N GLU A 50 4.30 4.19 8.60
CA GLU A 50 4.83 5.32 7.84
C GLU A 50 4.09 5.47 6.50
N LEU A 51 3.83 6.72 6.08
CA LEU A 51 3.12 7.03 4.82
C LEU A 51 1.73 6.37 4.68
N GLY A 52 1.11 5.97 5.80
CA GLY A 52 -0.17 5.27 5.79
C GLY A 52 -0.08 3.81 5.33
N GLN A 53 1.12 3.23 5.36
CA GLN A 53 1.31 1.80 5.10
C GLN A 53 0.76 0.95 6.24
N ASN A 54 0.33 -0.26 5.88
CA ASN A 54 0.05 -1.32 6.83
C ASN A 54 0.67 -2.61 6.29
N PHE A 55 1.71 -3.11 6.97
CA PHE A 55 2.42 -4.36 6.66
C PHE A 55 1.48 -5.58 6.48
N ARG A 56 0.27 -5.55 7.04
CA ARG A 56 -0.67 -6.67 6.90
C ARG A 56 -1.46 -6.64 5.60
N GLN A 57 -1.54 -5.50 4.93
CA GLN A 57 -2.50 -5.30 3.85
C GLN A 57 -2.26 -6.25 2.66
N PHE A 58 -1.06 -6.27 2.09
CA PHE A 58 -0.75 -7.13 0.94
C PHE A 58 -0.65 -8.58 1.34
N PHE A 59 -0.26 -8.82 2.59
CA PHE A 59 -0.33 -10.12 3.19
C PHE A 59 -1.77 -10.68 3.19
N GLU A 60 -2.74 -9.96 3.77
CA GLU A 60 -4.15 -10.35 3.78
C GLU A 60 -4.74 -10.49 2.36
N GLN A 61 -4.37 -9.60 1.43
CA GLN A 61 -4.81 -9.70 0.03
C GLN A 61 -4.30 -10.97 -0.65
N SER A 62 -3.05 -11.37 -0.40
CA SER A 62 -2.47 -12.57 -1.01
C SER A 62 -3.16 -13.87 -0.58
N PHE A 63 -3.80 -13.87 0.60
CA PHE A 63 -4.57 -15.01 1.14
C PHE A 63 -6.04 -15.00 0.72
N THR A 64 -6.57 -13.83 0.40
CA THR A 64 -8.00 -13.64 0.07
C THR A 64 -8.24 -13.48 -1.43
N SER A 65 -7.20 -13.54 -2.27
CA SER A 65 -7.28 -13.15 -3.69
C SER A 65 -7.79 -11.71 -3.83
N GLY A 66 -7.24 -10.81 -3.02
CA GLY A 66 -7.57 -9.38 -2.97
C GLY A 66 -8.84 -9.04 -2.19
N LYS A 67 -9.61 -10.03 -1.74
CA LYS A 67 -10.95 -9.87 -1.12
C LYS A 67 -10.95 -9.44 0.36
N SER A 68 -9.82 -8.96 0.90
CA SER A 68 -9.68 -8.60 2.31
C SER A 68 -10.20 -7.21 2.70
N GLY A 69 -10.39 -6.29 1.74
CA GLY A 69 -10.79 -4.91 2.04
C GLY A 69 -10.27 -3.89 1.03
N GLN A 70 -10.41 -2.60 1.34
CA GLN A 70 -9.93 -1.53 0.48
C GLN A 70 -8.39 -1.52 0.40
N PRO A 71 -7.80 -1.38 -0.80
CA PRO A 71 -6.35 -1.38 -1.02
C PRO A 71 -5.65 -0.04 -0.68
N ALA A 72 -6.33 0.94 -0.07
CA ALA A 72 -5.79 2.30 0.08
C ALA A 72 -5.86 2.85 1.52
N PHE A 73 -4.67 3.21 2.03
CA PHE A 73 -4.32 4.16 3.10
C PHE A 73 -5.06 4.16 4.45
N ASN A 74 -6.08 3.33 4.65
CA ASN A 74 -6.83 3.21 5.89
C ASN A 74 -7.11 1.73 6.17
N ASP A 75 -7.19 1.36 7.46
CA ASP A 75 -7.54 0.02 7.93
C ASP A 75 -9.03 -0.33 7.66
N GLN A 76 -9.58 0.13 6.53
CA GLN A 76 -10.94 -0.11 6.08
C GLN A 76 -11.06 -1.54 5.56
N VAL A 77 -11.81 -2.32 6.32
CA VAL A 77 -11.97 -3.76 6.09
C VAL A 77 -13.24 -4.10 5.31
N VAL A 78 -13.94 -3.13 4.70
CA VAL A 78 -15.04 -3.41 3.78
C VAL A 78 -14.48 -3.74 2.39
N ALA A 79 -14.96 -4.83 1.79
CA ALA A 79 -14.52 -5.32 0.50
C ALA A 79 -15.70 -5.38 -0.48
N PHE A 80 -15.39 -5.31 -1.78
CA PHE A 80 -16.37 -5.44 -2.86
C PHE A 80 -16.21 -6.79 -3.57
N ASP A 81 -17.32 -7.49 -3.79
CA ASP A 81 -17.39 -8.72 -4.59
C ASP A 81 -17.86 -8.33 -6.01
N PRO A 82 -16.96 -8.29 -7.01
CA PRO A 82 -17.32 -7.89 -8.36
C PRO A 82 -18.23 -8.88 -9.07
N ASP A 83 -18.21 -10.16 -8.68
CA ASP A 83 -19.05 -11.21 -9.27
C ASP A 83 -20.50 -11.05 -8.79
N LYS A 84 -20.68 -10.76 -7.50
CA LYS A 84 -22.00 -10.54 -6.89
C LYS A 84 -22.49 -9.10 -6.99
N LYS A 85 -21.57 -8.16 -7.25
CA LYS A 85 -21.81 -6.71 -7.21
C LYS A 85 -22.34 -6.26 -5.85
N GLU A 86 -21.71 -6.73 -4.78
CA GLU A 86 -22.11 -6.46 -3.40
C GLU A 86 -20.89 -6.17 -2.53
N TRP A 87 -21.08 -5.30 -1.54
CA TRP A 87 -20.09 -5.04 -0.49
C TRP A 87 -20.29 -6.00 0.68
N TYR A 88 -19.20 -6.39 1.33
CA TYR A 88 -19.21 -7.27 2.48
C TYR A 88 -18.07 -6.93 3.43
N TYR A 89 -18.12 -7.54 4.61
CA TYR A 89 -17.09 -7.38 5.62
C TYR A 89 -15.88 -8.26 5.27
N GLY A 90 -14.80 -7.64 4.80
CA GLY A 90 -13.56 -8.29 4.34
C GLY A 90 -12.95 -9.33 5.30
N PRO A 91 -13.02 -9.17 6.64
CA PRO A 91 -12.54 -10.17 7.60
C PRO A 91 -13.29 -11.50 7.57
N THR A 92 -14.46 -11.53 6.92
CA THR A 92 -15.23 -12.74 6.66
C THR A 92 -14.84 -13.41 5.34
N ALA A 93 -13.93 -12.82 4.56
CA ALA A 93 -13.46 -13.40 3.30
C ALA A 93 -12.76 -14.75 3.56
N PRO A 94 -12.96 -15.72 2.66
CA PRO A 94 -12.16 -16.95 2.67
C PRO A 94 -10.65 -16.63 2.66
N GLY A 95 -9.88 -17.30 3.51
CA GLY A 95 -8.43 -17.10 3.65
C GLY A 95 -8.01 -15.98 4.60
N PHE A 96 -8.92 -15.09 5.04
CA PHE A 96 -8.54 -13.99 5.93
C PHE A 96 -8.01 -14.51 7.27
N LYS A 97 -8.74 -15.41 7.94
CA LYS A 97 -8.30 -16.05 9.20
C LYS A 97 -6.97 -16.79 9.02
N ASP A 98 -6.80 -17.48 7.90
CA ASP A 98 -5.59 -18.24 7.58
C ASP A 98 -4.38 -17.31 7.44
N SER A 99 -4.58 -16.10 6.91
CA SER A 99 -3.55 -15.08 6.82
C SER A 99 -3.03 -14.69 8.21
N ILE A 100 -3.93 -14.40 9.15
CA ILE A 100 -3.55 -14.01 10.51
C ILE A 100 -2.91 -15.18 11.25
N ALA A 101 -3.43 -16.40 11.07
CA ALA A 101 -2.83 -17.61 11.63
C ALA A 101 -1.41 -17.85 11.10
N PHE A 102 -1.17 -17.57 9.81
CA PHE A 102 0.15 -17.69 9.20
C PHE A 102 1.12 -16.63 9.72
N LEU A 103 0.70 -15.36 9.84
CA LEU A 103 1.52 -14.33 10.48
C LEU A 103 1.86 -14.70 11.93
N ALA A 104 0.90 -15.22 12.70
CA ALA A 104 1.13 -15.70 14.05
C ALA A 104 2.17 -16.83 14.10
N LYS A 105 2.11 -17.76 13.13
CA LYS A 105 3.11 -18.82 12.95
C LYS A 105 4.50 -18.25 12.65
N LEU A 106 4.62 -17.32 11.69
CA LEU A 106 5.88 -16.67 11.35
C LEU A 106 6.47 -15.91 12.55
N TYR A 107 5.64 -15.19 13.31
CA TYR A 107 6.07 -14.46 14.50
C TYR A 107 6.60 -15.42 15.58
N LYS A 108 5.83 -16.48 15.89
CA LYS A 108 6.22 -17.51 16.86
C LYS A 108 7.54 -18.19 16.49
N GLU A 109 7.75 -18.45 15.20
CA GLU A 109 8.98 -19.08 14.67
C GLU A 109 10.13 -18.08 14.48
N LYS A 110 9.96 -16.81 14.85
CA LYS A 110 10.93 -15.71 14.66
C LYS A 110 11.36 -15.54 13.20
N LEU A 111 10.43 -15.80 12.29
CA LEU A 111 10.58 -15.55 10.86
C LEU A 111 10.11 -14.15 10.48
N LEU A 112 9.13 -13.62 11.23
CA LEU A 112 8.67 -12.23 11.14
C LEU A 112 9.44 -11.36 12.15
N ASP A 113 9.89 -10.19 11.69
CA ASP A 113 10.53 -9.18 12.54
C ASP A 113 9.57 -8.65 13.60
N ASN A 114 10.03 -8.55 14.83
CA ASN A 114 9.20 -8.13 15.96
C ASN A 114 8.81 -6.65 15.92
N GLU A 115 9.50 -5.84 15.12
CA GLU A 115 9.22 -4.42 14.91
C GLU A 115 8.34 -4.17 13.69
N TYR A 116 7.71 -5.19 13.08
CA TYR A 116 6.92 -5.04 11.84
C TYR A 116 5.83 -3.95 11.86
N LEU A 117 5.39 -3.49 13.03
CA LEU A 117 4.42 -2.39 13.19
C LEU A 117 5.04 -1.01 13.42
N THR A 118 6.30 -0.96 13.84
CA THR A 118 6.97 0.26 14.34
C THR A 118 8.29 0.54 13.63
N MET A 119 8.74 -0.35 12.76
CA MET A 119 10.00 -0.23 12.05
C MET A 119 9.94 0.97 11.12
N ASP A 120 10.89 1.88 11.31
CA ASP A 120 11.10 2.99 10.39
C ASP A 120 11.93 2.56 9.19
N MET A 121 11.96 3.45 8.19
CA MET A 121 12.70 3.24 6.95
C MET A 121 14.21 2.96 7.16
N ASN A 122 14.88 3.68 8.07
CA ASN A 122 16.32 3.55 8.31
C ASN A 122 16.66 2.22 8.99
N ALA A 123 15.82 1.81 9.94
CA ALA A 123 15.94 0.54 10.64
C ALA A 123 15.76 -0.64 9.68
N LEU A 124 14.76 -0.59 8.79
CA LEU A 124 14.53 -1.62 7.78
C LEU A 124 15.75 -1.77 6.86
N GLN A 125 16.30 -0.65 6.38
CA GLN A 125 17.51 -0.67 5.57
C GLN A 125 18.71 -1.30 6.25
N ALA A 126 18.97 -0.90 7.49
CA ALA A 126 20.08 -1.44 8.25
C ALA A 126 19.92 -2.95 8.40
N LYS A 127 18.71 -3.43 8.71
CA LYS A 127 18.39 -4.86 8.81
C LYS A 127 18.58 -5.61 7.48
N ILE A 128 18.22 -5.02 6.34
CA ILE A 128 18.48 -5.64 5.02
C ILE A 128 19.98 -5.72 4.74
N LYS A 129 20.73 -4.64 4.95
CA LYS A 129 22.19 -4.58 4.73
C LYS A 129 22.95 -5.55 5.63
N ASP A 130 22.50 -5.68 6.88
CA ASP A 130 23.07 -6.60 7.87
C ASP A 130 22.61 -8.06 7.69
N LYS A 131 21.87 -8.38 6.61
CA LYS A 131 21.33 -9.72 6.35
C LYS A 131 20.46 -10.25 7.49
N LYS A 132 19.65 -9.38 8.09
CA LYS A 132 18.64 -9.73 9.10
C LYS A 132 17.25 -9.83 8.50
N VAL A 133 16.94 -9.04 7.48
CA VAL A 133 15.68 -9.09 6.72
C VAL A 133 16.01 -9.40 5.26
N PHE A 134 15.28 -10.34 4.66
CA PHE A 134 15.49 -10.81 3.29
C PHE A 134 14.27 -10.70 2.40
N MET A 135 13.08 -10.55 2.98
CA MET A 135 11.83 -10.32 2.29
C MET A 135 11.06 -9.20 2.98
N ILE A 136 10.38 -8.38 2.20
CA ILE A 136 9.59 -7.26 2.69
C ILE A 136 8.22 -7.17 2.04
N ASP A 137 7.24 -6.68 2.81
CA ASP A 137 6.00 -6.09 2.28
C ASP A 137 6.21 -4.58 2.18
N ASP A 138 6.75 -4.13 1.05
CA ASP A 138 7.01 -2.72 0.81
C ASP A 138 7.40 -2.49 -0.66
N TYR A 139 7.20 -1.28 -1.15
CA TYR A 139 7.46 -0.94 -2.54
C TYR A 139 8.93 -0.70 -2.82
N VAL A 140 9.46 -1.44 -3.78
CA VAL A 140 10.85 -1.33 -4.24
C VAL A 140 10.88 -0.58 -5.57
N GLY A 141 10.87 0.76 -5.51
CA GLY A 141 11.02 1.62 -6.68
C GLY A 141 10.18 2.89 -6.63
N GLY A 142 10.25 3.72 -7.67
CA GLY A 142 9.57 5.03 -7.73
C GLY A 142 10.22 6.10 -6.86
N LEU A 143 9.63 7.30 -6.84
CA LEU A 143 10.13 8.48 -6.12
C LEU A 143 10.16 8.28 -4.59
N SER A 144 9.22 7.52 -4.04
CA SER A 144 8.99 7.42 -2.60
C SER A 144 9.41 6.05 -2.02
N GLY A 145 9.79 5.10 -2.88
CA GLY A 145 10.02 3.71 -2.50
C GLY A 145 11.42 3.40 -2.06
N ILE A 146 11.63 2.13 -1.73
CA ILE A 146 12.90 1.58 -1.27
C ILE A 146 13.98 1.61 -2.37
N GLY A 147 13.72 2.19 -3.55
CA GLY A 147 14.73 2.45 -4.59
C GLY A 147 15.92 3.28 -4.09
N ASP A 148 15.66 4.33 -3.32
CA ASP A 148 16.70 5.10 -2.62
C ASP A 148 17.38 4.31 -1.49
N LEU A 149 16.74 3.22 -1.09
CA LEU A 149 17.18 2.36 -0.01
C LEU A 149 17.80 1.02 -0.43
N ASN A 150 17.82 0.74 -1.72
CA ASN A 150 18.38 -0.44 -2.34
C ASN A 150 19.69 -0.09 -3.10
N PRO A 151 20.71 0.51 -2.45
CA PRO A 151 21.96 0.82 -3.10
C PRO A 151 22.62 -0.51 -3.51
N GLY A 152 22.52 -0.83 -4.80
CA GLY A 152 23.06 -2.06 -5.39
C GLY A 152 22.04 -3.05 -5.95
N GLY A 153 20.73 -2.76 -5.93
CA GLY A 153 19.73 -3.62 -6.62
C GLY A 153 19.53 -5.00 -5.98
N VAL A 154 19.75 -5.10 -4.67
CA VAL A 154 19.72 -6.32 -3.86
C VAL A 154 18.31 -6.90 -3.75
N LEU A 155 17.30 -6.04 -3.58
CA LEU A 155 15.89 -6.43 -3.59
C LEU A 155 15.34 -6.47 -5.01
N VAL A 156 14.60 -7.55 -5.33
CA VAL A 156 13.80 -7.67 -6.54
C VAL A 156 12.32 -7.80 -6.19
N PRO A 157 11.41 -7.21 -6.97
CA PRO A 157 9.97 -7.40 -6.78
C PRO A 157 9.57 -8.86 -6.93
N LEU A 158 8.57 -9.26 -6.14
CA LEU A 158 7.92 -10.55 -6.18
C LEU A 158 6.46 -10.35 -6.61
N PRO A 159 6.01 -10.97 -7.71
CA PRO A 159 4.59 -11.03 -8.01
C PRO A 159 3.81 -11.58 -6.81
N MET A 160 2.62 -11.04 -6.54
CA MET A 160 1.79 -11.43 -5.39
C MET A 160 1.77 -12.96 -5.20
N PRO A 161 2.31 -13.47 -4.07
CA PRO A 161 2.32 -14.90 -3.79
C PRO A 161 0.89 -15.41 -3.65
N THR A 162 0.69 -16.69 -3.96
CA THR A 162 -0.62 -17.32 -3.77
C THR A 162 -0.70 -18.09 -2.45
N PHE A 163 -1.91 -18.16 -1.90
CA PHE A 163 -2.28 -19.14 -0.88
C PHE A 163 -3.38 -20.05 -1.44
N GLY A 164 -3.09 -21.32 -1.72
CA GLY A 164 -4.09 -22.32 -2.10
C GLY A 164 -4.81 -22.12 -3.45
N GLY A 165 -4.34 -21.25 -4.35
CA GLY A 165 -5.04 -20.99 -5.63
C GLY A 165 -4.41 -19.89 -6.49
N ASN A 166 -5.23 -19.24 -7.33
CA ASN A 166 -4.78 -18.12 -8.18
C ASN A 166 -4.67 -16.82 -7.36
N ALA A 167 -3.55 -16.11 -7.46
CA ALA A 167 -3.44 -14.75 -6.93
C ALA A 167 -4.29 -13.79 -7.77
N GLN A 168 -5.11 -13.02 -7.08
CA GLN A 168 -5.69 -11.78 -7.59
C GLN A 168 -5.30 -10.67 -6.62
N ILE A 169 -5.13 -9.46 -7.15
CA ILE A 169 -4.88 -8.26 -6.36
C ILE A 169 -6.09 -7.37 -6.60
N LEU A 170 -6.79 -6.91 -5.56
CA LEU A 170 -7.76 -5.83 -5.82
C LEU A 170 -6.94 -4.58 -6.16
N GLY A 171 -7.03 -4.19 -7.43
CA GLY A 171 -6.21 -3.14 -7.98
C GLY A 171 -6.71 -1.79 -7.51
N TYR A 172 -5.83 -1.01 -6.88
CA TYR A 172 -6.05 0.41 -6.74
C TYR A 172 -5.64 1.09 -8.04
N THR A 173 -6.56 1.66 -8.82
CA THR A 173 -6.17 2.77 -9.70
C THR A 173 -6.31 4.03 -8.89
N GLY A 174 -5.21 4.76 -8.71
CA GLY A 174 -5.27 6.12 -8.19
C GLY A 174 -6.35 6.87 -8.93
N SER A 175 -7.41 7.23 -8.23
CA SER A 175 -8.40 8.13 -8.77
C SER A 175 -7.67 9.43 -9.10
N HIS A 176 -7.91 10.00 -10.29
CA HIS A 176 -7.45 11.36 -10.60
C HIS A 176 -8.11 12.42 -9.68
N VAL A 177 -9.09 12.00 -8.88
CA VAL A 177 -9.73 12.77 -7.81
C VAL A 177 -9.61 11.99 -6.50
N GLY A 178 -8.66 12.36 -5.65
CA GLY A 178 -8.44 11.73 -4.34
C GLY A 178 -9.36 12.25 -3.23
N ASP A 179 -9.22 11.68 -2.03
CA ASP A 179 -9.86 12.10 -0.77
C ASP A 179 -9.14 13.28 -0.09
N ARG A 180 -8.00 13.72 -0.65
CA ARG A 180 -7.18 14.83 -0.17
C ARG A 180 -7.32 16.05 -1.08
N GLY A 181 -7.54 17.21 -0.49
CA GLY A 181 -7.65 18.47 -1.23
C GLY A 181 -7.52 19.71 -0.35
N THR A 182 -7.51 20.88 -0.99
CA THR A 182 -7.48 22.17 -0.30
C THR A 182 -8.88 22.57 0.12
N VAL A 183 -9.09 22.77 1.42
CA VAL A 183 -10.35 23.31 1.97
C VAL A 183 -10.14 24.78 2.34
N LEU A 184 -11.08 25.64 1.95
CA LEU A 184 -11.07 27.05 2.31
C LEU A 184 -11.91 27.31 3.55
N SER A 185 -11.38 28.10 4.48
CA SER A 185 -12.13 28.55 5.65
C SER A 185 -13.35 29.37 5.22
N GLY A 186 -14.50 29.10 5.86
CA GLY A 186 -15.72 29.90 5.73
C GLY A 186 -15.55 31.37 6.15
N SER A 187 -14.45 31.73 6.82
CA SER A 187 -14.12 33.12 7.18
C SER A 187 -13.57 33.96 6.01
N LEU A 188 -13.13 33.34 4.90
CA LEU A 188 -12.67 34.05 3.72
C LEU A 188 -13.86 34.68 2.96
N LYS A 189 -13.75 35.98 2.67
CA LYS A 189 -14.80 36.80 2.04
C LYS A 189 -14.20 37.90 1.16
N GLY A 190 -14.98 38.38 0.19
CA GLY A 190 -14.64 39.51 -0.69
C GLY A 190 -13.29 39.33 -1.38
N ASP A 191 -12.55 40.42 -1.54
CA ASP A 191 -11.27 40.48 -2.25
C ASP A 191 -10.24 39.44 -1.76
N LYS A 192 -10.28 39.07 -0.47
CA LYS A 192 -9.41 38.03 0.07
C LYS A 192 -9.75 36.65 -0.50
N LEU A 193 -11.04 36.33 -0.60
CA LEU A 193 -11.49 35.08 -1.22
C LEU A 193 -11.10 35.09 -2.70
N ASP A 194 -11.36 36.18 -3.41
CA ASP A 194 -11.02 36.31 -4.84
C ASP A 194 -9.52 36.11 -5.07
N ARG A 195 -8.67 36.72 -4.23
CA ARG A 195 -7.23 36.58 -4.34
C ARG A 195 -6.75 35.15 -4.07
N VAL A 196 -7.35 34.47 -3.09
CA VAL A 196 -7.03 33.07 -2.79
C VAL A 196 -7.46 32.16 -3.95
N LEU A 197 -8.64 32.38 -4.53
CA LEU A 197 -9.12 31.61 -5.68
C LEU A 197 -8.23 31.84 -6.92
N GLN A 198 -7.78 33.07 -7.18
CA GLN A 198 -6.82 33.36 -8.24
C GLN A 198 -5.49 32.62 -8.04
N MET A 199 -4.97 32.59 -6.81
CA MET A 199 -3.75 31.85 -6.49
C MET A 199 -3.94 30.36 -6.74
N LEU A 200 -5.02 29.76 -6.21
CA LEU A 200 -5.32 28.35 -6.45
C LEU A 200 -5.42 28.05 -7.94
N ASN A 201 -6.12 28.88 -8.72
CA ASN A 201 -6.22 28.70 -10.16
C ASN A 201 -4.84 28.78 -10.86
N TYR A 202 -3.97 29.71 -10.45
CA TYR A 202 -2.60 29.80 -10.98
C TYR A 202 -1.78 28.56 -10.66
N MET A 203 -1.92 28.00 -9.45
CA MET A 203 -1.20 26.79 -9.04
C MET A 203 -1.54 25.55 -9.89
N TYR A 204 -2.68 25.55 -10.60
CA TYR A 204 -3.05 24.50 -11.55
C TYR A 204 -2.81 24.88 -13.02
N SER A 205 -2.14 26.00 -13.29
CA SER A 205 -1.79 26.41 -14.66
C SER A 205 -0.54 25.68 -15.16
N ASP A 206 -0.45 25.50 -16.49
CA ASP A 206 0.73 24.93 -17.14
C ASP A 206 2.01 25.70 -16.77
N GLU A 207 1.91 27.03 -16.67
CA GLU A 207 3.01 27.91 -16.27
C GLU A 207 3.56 27.55 -14.88
N PHE A 208 2.68 27.32 -13.91
CA PHE A 208 3.10 26.94 -12.56
C PHE A 208 3.73 25.55 -12.54
N TYR A 209 3.16 24.58 -13.25
CA TYR A 209 3.73 23.23 -13.35
C TYR A 209 5.10 23.23 -14.04
N ASP A 210 5.27 24.01 -15.10
CA ASP A 210 6.56 24.16 -15.78
C ASP A 210 7.60 24.82 -14.88
N HIS A 211 7.22 25.85 -14.11
CA HIS A 211 8.14 26.47 -13.16
C HIS A 211 8.50 25.55 -11.98
N LEU A 212 7.52 24.82 -11.45
CA LEU A 212 7.71 23.96 -10.29
C LEU A 212 8.58 22.74 -10.63
N TYR A 213 8.31 22.08 -11.77
CA TYR A 213 8.92 20.80 -12.10
C TYR A 213 9.97 20.88 -13.20
N TRP A 214 9.83 21.80 -14.15
CA TRP A 214 10.66 21.87 -15.36
C TRP A 214 11.50 23.13 -15.44
N ASN A 215 11.96 23.61 -14.29
CA ASN A 215 12.82 24.78 -14.23
C ASN A 215 14.08 24.55 -15.08
N PRO A 216 14.40 25.44 -16.04
CA PRO A 216 15.52 25.26 -16.96
C PRO A 216 16.90 25.29 -16.29
N GLU A 217 17.01 25.76 -15.04
CA GLU A 217 18.26 25.73 -14.28
C GLU A 217 18.66 24.32 -13.84
N VAL A 218 17.69 23.39 -13.74
CA VAL A 218 17.88 22.05 -13.17
C VAL A 218 17.29 20.95 -14.06
N THR A 219 16.81 21.30 -15.25
CA THR A 219 16.25 20.36 -16.23
C THR A 219 16.85 20.58 -17.61
N GLY A 220 16.94 19.50 -18.37
CA GLY A 220 17.36 19.47 -19.76
C GLY A 220 16.32 18.74 -20.59
N GLU A 221 16.48 18.79 -21.91
CA GLU A 221 15.62 18.08 -22.85
C GLU A 221 16.46 17.21 -23.78
N LYS A 222 16.02 15.97 -23.99
CA LYS A 222 16.64 15.06 -24.94
C LYS A 222 15.54 14.26 -25.65
N ASP A 223 15.57 14.27 -26.98
CA ASP A 223 14.61 13.55 -27.82
C ASP A 223 13.13 13.90 -27.50
N GLY A 224 12.85 15.18 -27.20
CA GLY A 224 11.51 15.66 -26.85
C GLY A 224 11.06 15.28 -25.43
N LYS A 225 11.94 14.72 -24.60
CA LYS A 225 11.66 14.37 -23.21
C LYS A 225 12.50 15.22 -22.26
N LYS A 226 11.83 15.92 -21.34
CA LYS A 226 12.48 16.65 -20.27
C LYS A 226 13.06 15.67 -19.23
N TYR A 227 14.22 15.98 -18.68
CA TYR A 227 14.91 15.22 -17.64
C TYR A 227 15.59 16.16 -16.64
N TYR A 228 15.76 15.74 -15.39
CA TYR A 228 16.51 16.52 -14.39
C TYR A 228 18.02 16.38 -14.61
N THR A 229 18.75 17.50 -14.60
CA THR A 229 20.21 17.54 -14.84
C THR A 229 21.03 17.22 -13.59
N ASN A 230 20.39 17.17 -12.41
CA ASN A 230 21.01 16.80 -11.14
C ASN A 230 20.22 15.68 -10.46
N GLU A 231 20.84 14.51 -10.28
CA GLU A 231 20.24 13.34 -9.62
C GLU A 231 19.91 13.61 -8.13
N GLY A 232 20.58 14.58 -7.49
CA GLY A 232 20.42 14.89 -6.07
C GLY A 232 19.12 15.60 -5.66
N MET A 233 18.26 16.01 -6.61
CA MET A 233 16.92 16.51 -6.27
C MET A 233 15.98 15.41 -5.76
N TYR A 234 16.29 14.14 -6.06
CA TYR A 234 15.59 12.97 -5.53
C TYR A 234 16.08 12.59 -4.13
N SER A 235 17.30 12.99 -3.74
CA SER A 235 17.87 12.62 -2.43
C SER A 235 17.49 13.61 -1.33
N GLY A 236 16.42 13.31 -0.61
CA GLY A 236 16.21 13.59 0.83
C GLY A 236 16.04 15.04 1.32
N ASP A 237 16.79 16.01 0.82
CA ASP A 237 16.81 17.38 1.38
C ASP A 237 15.85 18.36 0.66
N ALA A 238 15.56 18.10 -0.61
CA ALA A 238 14.65 18.91 -1.44
C ALA A 238 13.26 18.28 -1.60
N ALA A 239 12.85 17.40 -0.67
CA ALA A 239 11.51 16.84 -0.71
C ALA A 239 10.49 17.98 -0.72
N VAL A 240 9.70 18.08 -1.80
CA VAL A 240 8.51 18.91 -1.83
C VAL A 240 7.61 18.34 -0.73
N LYS A 241 7.46 19.08 0.37
CA LYS A 241 6.64 18.66 1.51
C LYS A 241 5.23 19.19 1.33
N ASP A 242 4.23 18.42 1.77
CA ASP A 242 2.80 18.80 1.87
C ASP A 242 2.57 20.14 2.60
N LYS A 243 3.59 20.63 3.31
CA LYS A 243 3.60 21.93 3.96
C LYS A 243 3.47 23.12 3.00
N TYR A 244 3.94 22.99 1.75
CA TYR A 244 4.08 24.14 0.85
C TYR A 244 3.11 24.13 -0.34
N LEU A 245 2.61 22.96 -0.73
CA LEU A 245 1.71 22.81 -1.88
C LEU A 245 0.53 21.89 -1.54
N PRO A 246 -0.65 22.12 -2.17
CA PRO A 246 -1.74 21.17 -2.17
C PRO A 246 -1.27 19.76 -2.57
N TRP A 247 -1.75 18.75 -1.85
CA TRP A 247 -1.45 17.34 -2.16
C TRP A 247 -1.84 16.96 -3.58
N SER A 248 -2.89 17.52 -4.16
CA SER A 248 -3.30 17.28 -5.56
C SER A 248 -2.22 17.66 -6.58
N ILE A 249 -1.39 18.67 -6.30
CA ILE A 249 -0.28 19.08 -7.17
C ILE A 249 0.91 18.16 -6.97
N MET A 250 1.22 17.83 -5.72
CA MET A 250 2.32 16.92 -5.37
C MET A 250 2.05 15.48 -5.78
N GLY A 251 0.83 15.00 -5.57
CA GLY A 251 0.38 13.66 -5.91
C GLY A 251 0.37 13.43 -7.41
N GLY A 252 0.04 14.45 -8.23
CA GLY A 252 0.21 14.37 -9.68
C GLY A 252 1.67 14.14 -10.07
N PHE A 253 2.59 14.91 -9.48
CA PHE A 253 4.03 14.71 -9.70
C PHE A 253 4.54 13.37 -9.18
N GLN A 254 4.07 12.92 -8.01
CA GLN A 254 4.40 11.61 -7.48
C GLN A 254 3.91 10.52 -8.42
N VAL A 255 2.67 10.57 -8.91
CA VAL A 255 2.14 9.59 -9.87
C VAL A 255 2.95 9.61 -11.16
N ASP A 256 3.23 10.78 -11.73
CA ASP A 256 4.02 10.90 -12.96
C ASP A 256 5.44 10.34 -12.77
N ASN A 257 6.07 10.57 -11.61
CA ASN A 257 7.44 10.10 -11.33
C ASN A 257 7.53 8.68 -10.75
N GLU A 258 6.47 8.17 -10.12
CA GLU A 258 6.28 6.74 -9.87
C GLU A 258 6.04 5.99 -11.18
N THR A 259 5.49 6.68 -12.20
CA THR A 259 5.32 6.08 -13.51
C THR A 259 6.60 6.02 -14.34
N THR A 260 7.59 6.88 -14.08
CA THR A 260 8.91 6.86 -14.74
C THR A 260 9.91 6.00 -13.96
N THR A 261 9.95 4.70 -14.27
CA THR A 261 10.96 3.81 -13.71
C THR A 261 12.32 4.04 -14.39
N LYS A 262 13.42 4.00 -13.63
CA LYS A 262 14.78 3.96 -14.20
C LYS A 262 14.93 2.73 -15.08
N ALA A 263 15.15 2.93 -16.38
CA ALA A 263 15.27 1.85 -17.36
C ALA A 263 16.40 0.87 -16.98
N GLY A 264 16.18 -0.43 -17.22
CA GLY A 264 17.14 -1.49 -16.91
C GLY A 264 17.21 -1.90 -15.43
N THR A 265 16.26 -1.47 -14.60
CA THR A 265 16.14 -1.95 -13.21
C THR A 265 15.15 -3.11 -13.10
N PRO A 266 15.30 -4.02 -12.12
CA PRO A 266 14.33 -5.10 -11.89
C PRO A 266 12.89 -4.61 -11.71
N TYR A 267 12.70 -3.43 -11.11
CA TYR A 267 11.39 -2.82 -10.96
C TYR A 267 10.80 -2.31 -12.28
N ALA A 268 11.62 -1.74 -13.18
CA ALA A 268 11.16 -1.36 -14.51
C ALA A 268 10.64 -2.57 -15.30
N ASP A 269 11.36 -3.70 -15.23
CA ASP A 269 10.96 -4.94 -15.87
C ASP A 269 9.71 -5.55 -15.23
N TYR A 270 9.63 -5.55 -13.89
CA TYR A 270 8.45 -6.01 -13.16
C TYR A 270 7.21 -5.18 -13.52
N LYS A 271 7.34 -3.86 -13.52
CA LYS A 271 6.25 -2.98 -13.91
C LYS A 271 5.76 -3.28 -15.32
N LEU A 272 6.66 -3.31 -16.31
CA LEU A 272 6.31 -3.53 -17.71
C LEU A 272 5.64 -4.90 -17.93
N ASN A 273 6.23 -5.96 -17.37
CA ASN A 273 5.87 -7.34 -17.66
C ASN A 273 4.84 -7.94 -16.69
N VAL A 274 4.62 -7.32 -15.53
CA VAL A 274 3.68 -7.80 -14.51
C VAL A 274 2.57 -6.79 -14.24
N LEU A 275 2.90 -5.59 -13.77
CA LEU A 275 1.88 -4.61 -13.33
C LEU A 275 1.06 -4.04 -14.49
N THR A 276 1.71 -3.71 -15.61
CA THR A 276 1.06 -3.08 -16.78
C THR A 276 0.77 -4.06 -17.93
N ALA A 277 1.20 -5.32 -17.79
CA ALA A 277 1.02 -6.31 -18.84
C ALA A 277 -0.47 -6.60 -19.08
N GLU A 278 -0.88 -6.61 -20.35
CA GLU A 278 -2.27 -6.87 -20.77
C GLU A 278 -2.82 -8.15 -20.13
N ALA A 279 -2.01 -9.21 -20.11
CA ALA A 279 -2.37 -10.52 -19.55
C ALA A 279 -2.66 -10.51 -18.04
N ASN A 280 -2.31 -9.44 -17.33
CA ASN A 280 -2.54 -9.30 -15.89
C ASN A 280 -3.60 -8.24 -15.55
N LYS A 281 -4.22 -7.56 -16.53
CA LYS A 281 -5.20 -6.50 -16.22
C LYS A 281 -6.38 -6.98 -15.38
N ASP A 282 -6.88 -8.18 -15.66
CA ASP A 282 -7.99 -8.79 -14.91
C ASP A 282 -7.60 -9.20 -13.48
N LYS A 283 -6.29 -9.20 -13.16
CA LYS A 283 -5.80 -9.41 -11.80
C LYS A 283 -5.83 -8.15 -10.95
N TYR A 284 -6.23 -6.99 -11.49
CA TYR A 284 -6.30 -5.69 -10.82
C TYR A 284 -7.71 -5.12 -10.92
N LEU A 285 -8.65 -5.72 -10.19
CA LEU A 285 -10.05 -5.30 -10.24
C LEU A 285 -10.26 -4.01 -9.45
N GLN A 286 -10.88 -3.02 -10.08
CA GLN A 286 -11.24 -1.75 -9.42
C GLN A 286 -12.51 -1.91 -8.60
N GLN A 287 -12.50 -1.36 -7.39
CA GLN A 287 -13.71 -1.21 -6.59
C GLN A 287 -14.44 0.09 -6.97
N PRO A 288 -15.78 0.11 -7.00
CA PRO A 288 -16.56 1.33 -7.23
C PRO A 288 -16.29 2.39 -6.16
N ILE A 289 -16.15 3.66 -6.57
CA ILE A 289 -16.12 4.80 -5.64
C ILE A 289 -17.56 5.21 -5.36
N LEU A 290 -18.00 5.08 -4.10
CA LEU A 290 -19.39 5.34 -3.70
C LEU A 290 -19.60 6.82 -3.35
N PRO A 291 -20.63 7.49 -3.91
CA PRO A 291 -20.94 8.88 -3.60
C PRO A 291 -21.82 8.98 -2.34
N PHE A 292 -21.20 8.78 -1.17
CA PHE A 292 -21.87 8.95 0.12
C PHE A 292 -22.31 10.40 0.34
N ASP A 293 -23.50 10.59 0.91
CA ASP A 293 -23.94 11.92 1.35
C ASP A 293 -23.29 12.33 2.68
N THR A 294 -23.60 13.53 3.17
CA THR A 294 -23.01 14.08 4.40
C THR A 294 -23.34 13.25 5.65
N GLU A 295 -24.58 12.75 5.77
CA GLU A 295 -25.01 11.98 6.95
C GLU A 295 -24.36 10.60 6.94
N GLN A 296 -24.37 9.93 5.78
CA GLN A 296 -23.69 8.67 5.54
C GLN A 296 -22.19 8.78 5.80
N SER A 297 -21.52 9.80 5.25
CA SER A 297 -20.08 10.02 5.44
C SER A 297 -19.72 10.23 6.91
N LYS A 298 -20.53 11.01 7.64
CA LYS A 298 -20.34 11.22 9.07
C LYS A 298 -20.49 9.90 9.85
N ARG A 299 -21.55 9.14 9.56
CA ARG A 299 -21.81 7.88 10.26
C ARG A 299 -20.74 6.83 9.99
N LEU A 300 -20.30 6.71 8.73
CA LEU A 300 -19.20 5.83 8.34
C LEU A 300 -17.91 6.19 9.07
N SER A 301 -17.57 7.48 9.18
CA SER A 301 -16.37 7.92 9.91
C SER A 301 -16.38 7.50 11.39
N GLU A 302 -17.53 7.60 12.06
CA GLU A 302 -17.70 7.17 13.46
C GLU A 302 -17.53 5.64 13.62
N ILE A 303 -18.18 4.86 12.73
CA ILE A 303 -18.12 3.40 12.73
C ILE A 303 -16.69 2.93 12.43
N GLN A 304 -16.08 3.48 11.38
CA GLN A 304 -14.73 3.11 10.92
C GLN A 304 -13.67 3.38 11.98
N THR A 305 -13.78 4.49 12.71
CA THR A 305 -12.85 4.78 13.83
C THR A 305 -12.96 3.70 14.91
N THR A 306 -14.20 3.37 15.31
CA THR A 306 -14.46 2.36 16.34
C THR A 306 -14.00 0.96 15.92
N LEU A 307 -14.26 0.58 14.67
CA LEU A 307 -13.86 -0.71 14.11
C LEU A 307 -12.34 -0.79 13.99
N THR A 308 -11.69 0.23 13.43
CA THR A 308 -10.23 0.28 13.21
C THR A 308 -9.45 0.12 14.52
N ASP A 309 -9.87 0.83 15.58
CA ASP A 309 -9.21 0.76 16.89
C ASP A 309 -9.29 -0.65 17.48
N TYR A 310 -10.48 -1.26 17.44
CA TYR A 310 -10.68 -2.61 17.97
C TYR A 310 -9.98 -3.68 17.10
N TRP A 311 -10.08 -3.54 15.78
CA TRP A 311 -9.48 -4.41 14.78
C TRP A 311 -7.97 -4.51 14.97
N ASN A 312 -7.27 -3.37 14.92
CA ASN A 312 -5.82 -3.31 15.02
C ASN A 312 -5.33 -3.94 16.32
N GLN A 313 -5.92 -3.54 17.46
CA GLN A 313 -5.52 -4.06 18.76
C GLN A 313 -5.69 -5.58 18.86
N THR A 314 -6.77 -6.12 18.30
CA THR A 314 -7.12 -7.54 18.46
C THR A 314 -6.35 -8.44 17.50
N ILE A 315 -6.19 -8.03 16.24
CA ILE A 315 -5.35 -8.73 15.26
C ILE A 315 -3.90 -8.83 15.73
N ASP A 316 -3.35 -7.77 16.30
CA ASP A 316 -1.97 -7.82 16.79
C ASP A 316 -1.83 -8.81 17.95
N GLN A 317 -2.85 -8.90 18.84
CA GLN A 317 -2.86 -9.90 19.92
C GLN A 317 -2.90 -11.34 19.40
N PHE A 318 -3.60 -11.59 18.30
CA PHE A 318 -3.58 -12.87 17.62
C PHE A 318 -2.19 -13.19 17.05
N ILE A 319 -1.56 -12.24 16.34
CA ILE A 319 -0.25 -12.41 15.72
C ILE A 319 0.83 -12.68 16.77
N VAL A 320 0.85 -11.91 17.87
CA VAL A 320 1.85 -12.10 18.94
C VAL A 320 1.53 -13.24 19.90
N GLY A 321 0.44 -13.98 19.66
CA GLY A 321 0.05 -15.15 20.46
C GLY A 321 -0.55 -14.82 21.84
N LYS A 322 -1.02 -13.59 22.06
CA LYS A 322 -1.77 -13.20 23.28
C LYS A 322 -3.23 -13.67 23.23
N LYS A 323 -3.78 -13.90 22.04
CA LYS A 323 -5.11 -14.50 21.80
C LYS A 323 -4.98 -15.77 20.96
N SER A 324 -5.88 -16.74 21.17
CA SER A 324 -5.90 -17.99 20.39
C SER A 324 -6.69 -17.81 19.09
N MET A 325 -6.29 -18.45 17.99
CA MET A 325 -7.09 -18.49 16.75
C MET A 325 -8.50 -19.09 16.96
N ASP A 326 -8.73 -19.81 18.06
CA ASP A 326 -10.05 -20.31 18.46
C ASP A 326 -11.01 -19.17 18.85
N ASP A 327 -10.49 -18.02 19.28
CA ASP A 327 -11.29 -16.85 19.68
C ASP A 327 -11.75 -16.00 18.46
N TRP A 328 -11.41 -16.41 17.23
CA TRP A 328 -11.67 -15.65 16.01
C TRP A 328 -13.15 -15.36 15.78
N ASP A 329 -14.03 -16.34 16.00
CA ASP A 329 -15.46 -16.17 15.73
C ASP A 329 -16.09 -15.16 16.71
N GLY A 330 -15.62 -15.14 17.96
CA GLY A 330 -15.98 -14.12 18.94
C GLY A 330 -15.51 -12.72 18.52
N PHE A 331 -14.29 -12.62 17.98
CA PHE A 331 -13.77 -11.36 17.43
C PHE A 331 -14.61 -10.83 16.27
N ILE A 332 -15.03 -11.67 15.33
CA ILE A 332 -15.95 -11.28 14.24
C ILE A 332 -17.30 -10.81 14.81
N SER A 333 -17.86 -11.53 15.78
CA SER A 333 -19.10 -11.13 16.45
C SER A 333 -18.98 -9.77 17.14
N ASP A 334 -17.84 -9.47 17.77
CA ASP A 334 -17.59 -8.19 18.42
C ASP A 334 -17.52 -7.03 17.41
N LEU A 335 -16.93 -7.27 16.23
CA LEU A 335 -16.88 -6.29 15.14
C LEU A 335 -18.28 -5.98 14.60
N ASN A 336 -19.12 -7.01 14.42
CA ASN A 336 -20.52 -6.81 14.04
C ASN A 336 -21.26 -5.97 15.08
N GLY A 337 -21.08 -6.27 16.37
CA GLY A 337 -21.62 -5.47 17.48
C GLY A 337 -21.10 -4.02 17.56
N LYS A 338 -20.00 -3.71 16.86
CA LYS A 338 -19.40 -2.38 16.77
C LYS A 338 -19.79 -1.61 15.50
N GLY A 339 -20.63 -2.19 14.64
CA GLY A 339 -21.18 -1.51 13.47
C GLY A 339 -20.68 -2.01 12.12
N ALA A 340 -19.92 -3.12 12.06
CA ALA A 340 -19.46 -3.67 10.77
C ALA A 340 -20.63 -4.00 9.82
N GLU A 341 -21.73 -4.53 10.34
CA GLU A 341 -22.93 -4.81 9.54
C GLU A 341 -23.62 -3.53 9.05
N GLU A 342 -23.63 -2.49 9.88
CA GLU A 342 -24.18 -1.18 9.51
C GLU A 342 -23.32 -0.51 8.43
N GLU A 343 -22.00 -0.58 8.55
CA GLU A 343 -21.07 -0.10 7.53
C GLU A 343 -21.35 -0.75 6.17
N VAL A 344 -21.42 -2.09 6.14
CA VAL A 344 -21.72 -2.86 4.93
C VAL A 344 -23.10 -2.51 4.36
N ALA A 345 -24.10 -2.29 5.21
CA ALA A 345 -25.44 -1.90 4.77
C ALA A 345 -25.44 -0.52 4.08
N ILE A 346 -24.75 0.48 4.65
CA ILE A 346 -24.62 1.82 4.04
C ILE A 346 -23.93 1.72 2.67
N TYR A 347 -22.83 0.96 2.57
CA TYR A 347 -22.12 0.74 1.30
C TYR A 347 -23.04 0.12 0.24
N ASN A 348 -23.78 -0.93 0.59
CA ASN A 348 -24.69 -1.60 -0.34
C ASN A 348 -25.90 -0.74 -0.72
N GLU A 349 -26.43 0.08 0.19
CA GLU A 349 -27.51 1.02 -0.10
C GLU A 349 -27.08 2.02 -1.19
N VAL A 350 -25.93 2.66 -1.00
CA VAL A 350 -25.39 3.62 -1.96
C VAL A 350 -25.02 2.94 -3.27
N TYR A 351 -24.39 1.76 -3.22
CA TYR A 351 -24.08 1.02 -4.43
C TYR A 351 -25.34 0.70 -5.23
N LYS A 352 -26.37 0.18 -4.58
CA LYS A 352 -27.66 -0.12 -5.22
C LYS A 352 -28.34 1.12 -5.80
N LYS A 353 -28.18 2.29 -5.19
CA LYS A 353 -28.80 3.53 -5.66
C LYS A 353 -28.14 4.11 -6.92
N PHE A 354 -26.83 3.95 -7.06
CA PHE A 354 -26.04 4.63 -8.10
C PHE A 354 -25.47 3.70 -9.18
N PHE A 355 -25.37 2.39 -8.92
CA PHE A 355 -24.70 1.44 -9.80
C PHE A 355 -25.56 0.21 -10.19
N GLN A 356 -26.76 0.09 -9.64
CA GLN A 356 -27.79 -0.89 -10.02
C GLN A 356 -29.10 -0.16 -10.35
#